data_AF-A0A1G3M0X3-F1
#
_entry.id   AF-A0A1G3M0X3-F1
#
_cell.length_a   1.000
_cell.length_b   1.000
_cell.length_c   1.000
_cell.angle_alpha   90.00
_cell.angle_beta   90.00
_cell.angle_gamma   90.00
#
_symmetry.space_group_name_H-M   'P 1'
#
loop_
_entity.id
_entity.type
_entity.pdbx_description
1 polymer ?
#
loop_
_entity_poly.entity_id
_entity_poly.type
_entity_poly.pdbx_seq_one_letter_code
_entity_poly.pdbx_strand_id
1 'polypeptide(L)'
;MEQSRSKQVFSFLLTVMIFHVVTYFIFGFLASSILKYQVLFEMPIIKEYYKPFGSVSTVFGPMIQILRGLLIGLVLLPFKKLLEDSKNGWVYIWMIFVGVGILGTPAAAPSSIEGIVYSRIPLWFHAIGFPEILLQTLVFSMLVHNKISPHKLIASEKSKAVLRAVSTACISFIGYTVVSIAFALLAKAKISESSADLRVLGQFALPLLASFIVALIPSGRIFWLKHLFLYAVSASALMLYQSLMLGEGNWIYSIAAPVIPVAISAILLKPKP
;
A
#
# COMPACT_ATOMS: atom_id res chain seq x y z
N MET A 1 -19.66 -26.61 28.98
CA MET A 1 -18.45 -25.74 29.03
C MET A 1 -17.47 -26.01 27.89
N GLU A 2 -17.14 -27.27 27.60
CA GLU A 2 -16.14 -27.67 26.60
C GLU A 2 -16.50 -27.25 25.16
N GLN A 3 -17.77 -27.38 24.76
CA GLN A 3 -18.27 -26.98 23.45
C GLN A 3 -18.16 -25.45 23.20
N SER A 4 -18.33 -24.64 24.26
CA SER A 4 -18.17 -23.17 24.20
C SER A 4 -16.70 -22.77 24.03
N ARG A 5 -15.79 -23.44 24.76
CA ARG A 5 -14.35 -23.23 24.64
C ARG A 5 -13.83 -23.62 23.26
N SER A 6 -14.24 -24.77 22.73
CA SER A 6 -13.88 -25.22 21.38
C SER A 6 -14.31 -24.21 20.31
N LYS A 7 -15.53 -23.69 20.41
CA LYS A 7 -16.04 -22.66 19.50
C LYS A 7 -15.23 -21.35 19.55
N GLN A 8 -14.81 -20.92 20.74
CA GLN A 8 -13.97 -19.73 20.91
C GLN A 8 -12.56 -19.92 20.31
N VAL A 9 -11.95 -21.09 20.52
CA VAL A 9 -10.65 -21.43 19.93
C VAL A 9 -10.75 -21.47 18.41
N PHE A 10 -11.75 -22.17 17.87
CA PHE A 10 -11.97 -22.24 16.43
C PHE A 10 -12.18 -20.84 15.82
N SER A 11 -13.01 -20.01 16.44
CA SER A 11 -13.25 -18.64 15.97
C SER A 11 -11.98 -17.79 15.98
N PHE A 12 -11.11 -17.97 16.98
CA PHE A 12 -9.83 -17.26 17.05
C PHE A 12 -8.87 -17.71 15.94
N LEU A 13 -8.69 -19.02 15.76
CA LEU A 13 -7.82 -19.58 14.72
C LEU A 13 -8.30 -19.16 13.32
N LEU A 14 -9.60 -19.22 13.08
CA LEU A 14 -10.21 -18.80 11.82
C LEU A 14 -9.99 -17.30 11.58
N THR A 15 -10.13 -16.47 12.60
CA THR A 15 -9.88 -15.01 12.52
C THR A 15 -8.44 -14.71 12.10
N VAL A 16 -7.48 -15.34 12.79
CA VAL A 16 -6.05 -15.17 12.49
C VAL A 16 -5.74 -15.64 11.07
N MET A 17 -6.21 -16.82 10.69
CA MET A 17 -5.99 -17.37 9.36
C MET A 17 -6.54 -16.47 8.25
N ILE A 18 -7.79 -15.99 8.38
CA ILE A 18 -8.42 -15.11 7.39
C ILE A 18 -7.62 -13.81 7.25
N PHE A 19 -7.31 -13.13 8.35
CA PHE A 19 -6.59 -11.85 8.27
C PHE A 19 -5.17 -12.02 7.75
N HIS A 20 -4.48 -13.13 8.07
CA HIS A 20 -3.17 -13.43 7.51
C HIS A 20 -3.24 -13.56 6.00
N VAL A 21 -4.16 -14.40 5.49
CA VAL A 21 -4.34 -14.63 4.06
C VAL A 21 -4.71 -13.32 3.35
N VAL A 22 -5.70 -12.59 3.84
CA VAL A 22 -6.18 -11.34 3.21
C VAL A 22 -5.06 -10.30 3.16
N THR A 23 -4.37 -10.06 4.26
CA THR A 23 -3.29 -9.05 4.29
C THR A 23 -2.10 -9.48 3.43
N TYR A 24 -1.70 -10.75 3.48
CA TYR A 24 -0.65 -11.28 2.61
C TYR A 24 -0.97 -11.05 1.14
N PHE A 25 -2.20 -11.35 0.72
CA PHE A 25 -2.62 -11.15 -0.66
C PHE A 25 -2.63 -9.69 -1.08
N ILE A 26 -3.21 -8.81 -0.26
CA ILE A 26 -3.29 -7.38 -0.59
C ILE A 26 -1.89 -6.77 -0.70
N PHE A 27 -1.04 -6.98 0.30
CA PHE A 27 0.30 -6.41 0.30
C PHE A 27 1.21 -7.06 -0.75
N GLY A 28 1.12 -8.38 -0.93
CA GLY A 28 1.83 -9.10 -1.97
C GLY A 28 1.47 -8.62 -3.37
N PHE A 29 0.18 -8.41 -3.65
CA PHE A 29 -0.28 -7.88 -4.94
C PHE A 29 0.19 -6.44 -5.17
N LEU A 30 0.10 -5.59 -4.16
CA LEU A 30 0.57 -4.20 -4.24
C LEU A 30 2.08 -4.15 -4.47
N ALA A 31 2.86 -4.87 -3.67
CA ALA A 31 4.31 -4.91 -3.78
C ALA A 31 4.76 -5.54 -5.09
N SER A 32 4.15 -6.65 -5.54
CA SER A 32 4.49 -7.25 -6.83
C SER A 32 4.28 -6.29 -8.00
N SER A 33 3.23 -5.46 -7.91
CA SER A 33 2.89 -4.46 -8.92
C SER A 33 3.84 -3.26 -8.87
N ILE A 34 4.17 -2.76 -7.68
CA ILE A 34 5.04 -1.59 -7.48
C ILE A 34 6.51 -1.93 -7.79
N LEU A 35 6.98 -3.06 -7.27
CA LEU A 35 8.38 -3.50 -7.37
C LEU A 35 8.68 -4.34 -8.61
N LYS A 36 7.65 -4.67 -9.41
CA LYS A 36 7.76 -5.44 -10.66
C LYS A 36 8.51 -6.76 -10.46
N TYR A 37 7.96 -7.63 -9.62
CA TYR A 37 8.59 -8.91 -9.25
C TYR A 37 9.01 -9.78 -10.42
N GLN A 38 8.30 -9.72 -11.54
CA GLN A 38 8.69 -10.42 -12.76
C GLN A 38 10.10 -10.04 -13.26
N VAL A 39 10.47 -8.76 -13.19
CA VAL A 39 11.82 -8.31 -13.58
C VAL A 39 12.79 -8.53 -12.44
N LEU A 40 12.35 -8.21 -11.22
CA LEU A 40 13.21 -8.21 -10.04
C LEU A 40 13.73 -9.61 -9.69
N PHE A 41 12.88 -10.64 -9.78
CA PHE A 41 13.25 -12.01 -9.44
C PHE A 41 14.09 -12.69 -10.53
N GLU A 42 14.14 -12.14 -11.73
CA GLU A 42 14.98 -12.63 -12.84
C GLU A 42 16.38 -12.02 -12.85
N MET A 43 16.65 -11.04 -11.98
CA MET A 43 17.97 -10.42 -11.87
C MET A 43 19.03 -11.46 -11.45
N PRO A 44 20.30 -11.28 -11.89
CA PRO A 44 21.42 -12.10 -11.42
C PRO A 44 21.48 -12.15 -9.90
N ILE A 45 21.92 -13.28 -9.33
CA ILE A 45 21.98 -13.56 -7.88
C ILE A 45 20.59 -13.72 -7.23
N ILE A 46 19.60 -12.87 -7.55
CA ILE A 46 18.23 -12.96 -7.00
C ILE A 46 17.52 -14.21 -7.54
N LYS A 47 17.66 -14.49 -8.83
CA LYS A 47 17.09 -15.70 -9.46
C LYS A 47 17.65 -17.03 -8.96
N GLU A 48 18.82 -16.99 -8.31
CA GLU A 48 19.41 -18.18 -7.67
C GLU A 48 18.73 -18.48 -6.33
N TYR A 49 18.12 -17.47 -5.71
CA TYR A 49 17.40 -17.59 -4.45
C TYR A 49 15.89 -17.79 -4.68
N TYR A 50 15.28 -17.02 -5.59
CA TYR A 50 13.85 -17.06 -5.87
C TYR A 50 13.50 -17.98 -7.03
N LYS A 51 12.33 -18.62 -6.94
CA LYS A 51 11.74 -19.29 -8.11
C LYS A 51 11.22 -18.26 -9.12
N PRO A 52 11.20 -18.59 -10.42
CA PRO A 52 10.66 -17.72 -11.45
C PRO A 52 9.22 -17.28 -11.14
N PHE A 53 8.93 -16.02 -11.48
CA PHE A 53 7.59 -15.45 -11.30
C PHE A 53 6.56 -16.23 -12.14
N GLY A 54 5.44 -16.62 -11.52
CA GLY A 54 4.40 -17.40 -12.19
C GLY A 54 4.68 -18.91 -12.30
N SER A 55 5.79 -19.40 -11.72
CA SER A 55 6.02 -20.85 -11.59
C SER A 55 4.91 -21.53 -10.77
N VAL A 56 4.75 -22.85 -10.95
CA VAL A 56 3.75 -23.67 -10.24
C VAL A 56 3.84 -23.48 -8.72
N SER A 57 5.04 -23.37 -8.15
CA SER A 57 5.21 -23.12 -6.71
C SER A 57 4.70 -21.74 -6.25
N THR A 58 4.79 -20.72 -7.10
CA THR A 58 4.20 -19.39 -6.85
C THR A 58 2.68 -19.41 -6.92
N VAL A 59 2.09 -20.26 -7.78
CA VAL A 59 0.63 -20.44 -7.90
C VAL A 59 0.04 -21.16 -6.67
N PHE A 60 0.79 -22.10 -6.08
CA PHE A 60 0.41 -22.72 -4.80
C PHE A 60 0.73 -21.87 -3.56
N GLY A 61 1.48 -20.78 -3.73
CA GLY A 61 1.86 -19.85 -2.65
C GLY A 61 0.68 -19.45 -1.75
N PRO A 62 -0.48 -19.02 -2.31
CA PRO A 62 -1.72 -18.80 -1.58
C PRO A 62 -2.18 -19.90 -0.62
N MET A 63 -2.12 -21.17 -1.05
CA MET A 63 -2.59 -22.29 -0.24
C MET A 63 -1.69 -22.50 0.98
N ILE A 64 -0.39 -22.28 0.81
CA ILE A 64 0.59 -22.31 1.91
C ILE A 64 0.31 -21.19 2.92
N GLN A 65 -0.24 -20.06 2.49
CA GLN A 65 -0.61 -19.00 3.44
C GLN A 65 -1.77 -19.39 4.36
N ILE A 66 -2.67 -20.28 3.93
CA ILE A 66 -3.71 -20.82 4.81
C ILE A 66 -3.07 -21.61 5.95
N LEU A 67 -2.14 -22.51 5.63
CA LEU A 67 -1.40 -23.29 6.62
C LEU A 67 -0.56 -22.40 7.54
N ARG A 68 0.13 -21.40 6.97
CA ARG A 68 0.93 -20.44 7.74
C ARG A 68 0.07 -19.59 8.67
N GLY A 69 -1.09 -19.13 8.21
CA GLY A 69 -2.07 -18.42 9.03
C GLY A 69 -2.59 -19.28 10.19
N LEU A 70 -2.88 -20.55 9.95
CA LEU A 70 -3.24 -21.50 11.01
C LEU A 70 -2.11 -21.68 12.03
N LEU A 71 -0.87 -21.87 11.57
CA LEU A 71 0.30 -22.00 12.44
C LEU A 71 0.50 -20.76 13.32
N ILE A 72 0.40 -19.56 12.73
CA ILE A 72 0.44 -18.30 13.48
C ILE A 72 -0.68 -18.29 14.54
N GLY A 73 -1.90 -18.68 14.17
CA GLY A 73 -3.03 -18.77 15.10
C GLY A 73 -2.73 -19.70 16.27
N LEU A 74 -2.15 -20.86 16.02
CA LEU A 74 -1.75 -21.81 17.06
C LEU A 74 -0.67 -21.25 17.99
N VAL A 75 0.32 -20.54 17.44
CA VAL A 75 1.38 -19.87 18.22
C VAL A 75 0.83 -18.73 19.07
N LEU A 76 -0.15 -17.99 18.57
CA LEU A 76 -0.78 -16.88 19.31
C LEU A 76 -1.82 -17.35 20.34
N LEU A 77 -2.35 -18.56 20.19
CA LEU A 77 -3.44 -19.08 21.02
C LEU A 77 -3.13 -19.06 22.54
N PRO A 78 -1.94 -19.47 23.02
CA PRO A 78 -1.57 -19.37 24.43
C PRO A 78 -1.60 -17.92 24.97
N PHE A 79 -1.34 -16.95 24.10
CA PHE A 79 -1.29 -15.53 24.45
C PHE A 79 -2.62 -14.81 24.24
N LYS A 80 -3.66 -15.50 23.75
CA LYS A 80 -4.96 -14.89 23.39
C LYS A 80 -5.49 -13.97 24.48
N LYS A 81 -5.51 -14.42 25.74
CA LYS A 81 -6.03 -13.62 26.86
C LYS A 81 -5.21 -12.34 27.08
N LEU A 82 -3.88 -12.44 27.10
CA LEU A 82 -2.97 -11.28 27.20
C LEU A 82 -3.21 -10.27 26.06
N LEU A 83 -3.41 -10.77 24.84
CA LEU A 83 -3.67 -9.95 23.67
C LEU A 83 -5.05 -9.26 23.74
N GLU A 84 -6.06 -9.96 24.24
CA GLU A 84 -7.42 -9.43 24.43
C GLU A 84 -7.46 -8.32 25.48
N ASP A 85 -6.81 -8.54 26.63
CA ASP A 85 -6.82 -7.64 27.78
C ASP A 85 -5.90 -6.41 27.57
N SER A 86 -4.90 -6.51 26.69
CA SER A 86 -3.97 -5.41 26.42
C SER A 86 -4.53 -4.41 25.41
N LYS A 87 -4.56 -3.11 25.78
CA LYS A 87 -4.87 -2.00 24.85
C LYS A 87 -3.95 -1.97 23.63
N ASN A 88 -2.69 -2.35 23.80
CA ASN A 88 -1.66 -2.34 22.75
C ASN A 88 -1.30 -3.75 22.29
N GLY A 89 -2.20 -4.74 22.43
CA GLY A 89 -1.92 -6.14 22.06
C GLY A 89 -1.47 -6.32 20.61
N TRP A 90 -1.92 -5.45 19.68
CA TRP A 90 -1.42 -5.42 18.31
C TRP A 90 0.10 -5.17 18.22
N VAL A 91 0.68 -4.38 19.11
CA VAL A 91 2.14 -4.14 19.15
C VAL A 91 2.87 -5.42 19.54
N TYR A 92 2.33 -6.18 20.49
CA TYR A 92 2.94 -7.45 20.90
C TYR A 92 2.96 -8.46 19.74
N ILE A 93 1.83 -8.59 19.02
CA ILE A 93 1.76 -9.44 17.83
C ILE A 93 2.79 -8.96 16.79
N TRP A 94 2.83 -7.65 16.52
CA TRP A 94 3.73 -7.09 15.51
C TRP A 94 5.21 -7.26 15.88
N MET A 95 5.58 -7.05 17.14
CA MET A 95 6.94 -7.23 17.64
C MET A 95 7.39 -8.69 17.56
N ILE A 96 6.48 -9.66 17.73
CA ILE A 96 6.80 -11.08 17.48
C ILE A 96 7.18 -11.28 16.01
N PHE A 97 6.43 -10.71 15.07
CA PHE A 97 6.81 -10.78 13.66
C PHE A 97 8.13 -10.07 13.37
N VAL A 98 8.29 -8.81 13.81
CA VAL A 98 9.50 -8.03 13.51
C VAL A 98 10.72 -8.66 14.15
N GLY A 99 10.65 -8.95 15.45
CA GLY A 99 11.78 -9.46 16.22
C GLY A 99 12.14 -10.90 15.88
N VAL A 100 11.15 -11.80 15.80
CA VAL A 100 11.40 -13.24 15.63
C VAL A 100 11.21 -13.69 14.19
N GLY A 101 10.15 -13.24 13.52
CA GLY A 101 9.77 -13.74 12.19
C GLY A 101 10.38 -13.01 10.99
N ILE A 102 11.03 -11.86 11.19
CA ILE A 102 11.64 -11.06 10.13
C ILE A 102 13.13 -10.90 10.44
N LEU A 103 13.48 -10.09 11.45
CA LEU A 103 14.88 -9.77 11.76
C LEU A 103 15.63 -10.95 12.36
N GLY A 104 15.03 -11.63 13.33
CA GLY A 104 15.61 -12.76 14.06
C GLY A 104 15.29 -14.13 13.49
N THR A 105 14.84 -14.23 12.24
CA THR A 105 14.57 -15.53 11.61
C THR A 105 15.86 -16.35 11.56
N PRO A 106 15.87 -17.60 12.07
CA PRO A 106 17.04 -18.48 12.06
C PRO A 106 17.23 -19.13 10.68
N ALA A 107 17.37 -18.28 9.67
CA ALA A 107 17.69 -18.60 8.29
C ALA A 107 18.19 -17.34 7.57
N ALA A 108 19.00 -17.52 6.54
CA ALA A 108 19.49 -16.46 5.64
C ALA A 108 18.40 -15.92 4.69
N ALA A 109 17.23 -15.60 5.25
CA ALA A 109 16.09 -15.05 4.54
C ALA A 109 16.28 -13.56 4.22
N PRO A 110 15.71 -13.06 3.12
CA PRO A 110 15.73 -11.64 2.81
C PRO A 110 15.23 -10.78 3.97
N SER A 111 16.01 -9.75 4.31
CA SER A 111 15.75 -8.78 5.36
C SER A 111 15.91 -9.30 6.80
N SER A 112 16.35 -10.55 7.00
CA SER A 112 16.82 -11.02 8.30
C SER A 112 18.27 -10.62 8.55
N ILE A 113 18.69 -10.62 9.82
CA ILE A 113 20.09 -10.37 10.21
C ILE A 113 21.00 -11.41 9.56
N GLU A 114 20.61 -12.68 9.60
CA GLU A 114 21.36 -13.76 8.94
C GLU A 114 21.38 -13.61 7.42
N GLY A 115 20.31 -13.11 6.78
CA GLY A 115 20.30 -12.85 5.34
C GLY A 115 21.34 -11.79 4.95
N ILE A 116 21.44 -10.72 5.74
CA ILE A 116 22.44 -9.66 5.54
C ILE A 116 23.87 -10.19 5.70
N VAL A 117 24.10 -11.09 6.65
CA VAL A 117 25.46 -11.57 6.99
C VAL A 117 25.90 -12.75 6.12
N TYR A 118 25.00 -13.70 5.82
CA TYR A 118 25.36 -15.00 5.25
C TYR A 118 24.86 -15.23 3.82
N SER A 119 24.01 -14.35 3.29
CA SER A 119 23.53 -14.49 1.91
C SER A 119 24.36 -13.66 0.92
N ARG A 120 24.29 -14.00 -0.36
CA ARG A 120 24.85 -13.19 -1.46
C ARG A 120 23.88 -12.11 -1.95
N ILE A 121 22.69 -12.00 -1.34
CA ILE A 121 21.65 -11.08 -1.76
C ILE A 121 22.13 -9.64 -1.48
N PRO A 122 21.98 -8.71 -2.44
CA PRO A 122 22.45 -7.35 -2.24
C PRO A 122 21.62 -6.60 -1.19
N LEU A 123 22.29 -5.70 -0.44
CA LEU A 123 21.67 -4.92 0.65
C LEU A 123 20.43 -4.12 0.20
N TRP A 124 20.45 -3.58 -1.03
CA TRP A 124 19.31 -2.83 -1.55
C TRP A 124 18.06 -3.72 -1.70
N PHE A 125 18.23 -5.01 -1.98
CA PHE A 125 17.12 -5.95 -2.11
C PHE A 125 16.53 -6.29 -0.74
N HIS A 126 17.38 -6.41 0.29
CA HIS A 126 16.91 -6.48 1.68
C HIS A 126 16.10 -5.25 2.09
N ALA A 127 16.46 -4.06 1.59
CA ALA A 127 15.77 -2.82 1.90
C ALA A 127 14.45 -2.66 1.13
N ILE A 128 14.39 -3.03 -0.15
CA ILE A 128 13.23 -2.74 -1.00
C ILE A 128 12.00 -3.59 -0.68
N GLY A 129 12.20 -4.85 -0.26
CA GLY A 129 11.11 -5.75 0.16
C GLY A 129 10.65 -5.54 1.60
N PHE A 130 11.47 -4.88 2.43
CA PHE A 130 11.22 -4.72 3.86
C PHE A 130 9.91 -3.96 4.18
N PRO A 131 9.55 -2.86 3.48
CA PRO A 131 8.30 -2.16 3.72
C PRO A 131 7.06 -3.03 3.50
N GLU A 132 7.06 -3.92 2.50
CA GLU A 132 5.94 -4.84 2.26
C GLU A 132 5.69 -5.71 3.49
N ILE A 133 6.73 -6.40 3.96
CA ILE A 133 6.61 -7.40 5.04
C ILE A 133 6.25 -6.71 6.36
N LEU A 134 6.85 -5.54 6.64
CA LEU A 134 6.53 -4.76 7.84
C LEU A 134 5.09 -4.26 7.83
N LEU A 135 4.62 -3.68 6.71
CA LEU A 135 3.27 -3.14 6.61
C LEU A 135 2.22 -4.25 6.62
N GLN A 136 2.48 -5.37 5.94
CA GLN A 136 1.60 -6.54 5.94
C GLN A 136 1.41 -7.06 7.36
N THR A 137 2.50 -7.32 8.09
CA THR A 137 2.44 -7.84 9.46
C THR A 137 1.87 -6.82 10.46
N LEU A 138 2.08 -5.51 10.23
CA LEU A 138 1.49 -4.45 11.03
C LEU A 138 -0.04 -4.42 10.88
N VAL A 139 -0.54 -4.37 9.65
CA VAL A 139 -1.99 -4.35 9.37
C VAL A 139 -2.63 -5.64 9.85
N PHE A 140 -2.00 -6.79 9.63
CA PHE A 140 -2.42 -8.07 10.20
C PHE A 140 -2.61 -7.97 11.72
N SER A 141 -1.59 -7.48 12.43
CA SER A 141 -1.59 -7.39 13.89
C SER A 141 -2.70 -6.48 14.41
N MET A 142 -2.91 -5.34 13.74
CA MET A 142 -4.00 -4.41 14.05
C MET A 142 -5.37 -5.05 13.84
N LEU A 143 -5.59 -5.75 12.72
CA LEU A 143 -6.87 -6.38 12.40
C LEU A 143 -7.23 -7.52 13.37
N VAL A 144 -6.26 -8.40 13.67
CA VAL A 144 -6.44 -9.49 14.64
C VAL A 144 -6.81 -8.92 16.01
N HIS A 145 -6.00 -7.98 16.53
CA HIS A 145 -6.22 -7.38 17.84
C HIS A 145 -7.55 -6.64 17.91
N ASN A 146 -7.87 -5.83 16.90
CA ASN A 146 -9.14 -5.10 16.84
C ASN A 146 -10.36 -6.04 16.79
N LYS A 147 -10.23 -7.26 16.28
CA LYS A 147 -11.31 -8.25 16.28
C LYS A 147 -11.49 -8.94 17.63
N ILE A 148 -10.39 -9.31 18.30
CA ILE A 148 -10.44 -10.09 19.54
C ILE A 148 -10.58 -9.23 20.80
N SER A 149 -10.05 -8.01 20.79
CA SER A 149 -10.05 -7.13 21.96
C SER A 149 -11.30 -6.23 21.99
N PRO A 150 -11.83 -5.93 23.20
CA PRO A 150 -12.79 -4.84 23.38
C PRO A 150 -12.14 -3.47 23.15
N HIS A 151 -10.82 -3.35 23.31
CA HIS A 151 -10.07 -2.12 23.05
C HIS A 151 -9.90 -1.92 21.54
N LYS A 152 -10.91 -1.29 20.92
CA LYS A 152 -10.87 -0.97 19.50
C LYS A 152 -9.76 0.02 19.18
N LEU A 153 -9.09 -0.22 18.07
CA LEU A 153 -8.14 0.73 17.49
C LEU A 153 -8.92 1.91 16.92
N ILE A 154 -9.13 2.93 17.75
CA ILE A 154 -9.74 4.18 17.33
C ILE A 154 -8.65 5.03 16.70
N ALA A 155 -8.68 5.15 15.38
CA ALA A 155 -7.82 6.09 14.66
C ALA A 155 -8.08 7.51 15.21
N SER A 156 -7.01 8.24 15.54
CA SER A 156 -7.12 9.64 15.95
C SER A 156 -7.79 10.46 14.85
N GLU A 157 -8.43 11.58 15.20
CA GLU A 157 -9.03 12.47 14.19
C GLU A 157 -7.98 12.95 13.17
N LYS A 158 -6.74 13.17 13.60
CA LYS A 158 -5.61 13.45 12.70
C LYS A 158 -5.33 12.29 11.75
N SER A 159 -5.29 11.05 12.25
CA SER A 159 -5.06 9.85 11.42
C SER A 159 -6.20 9.64 10.41
N LYS A 160 -7.45 9.86 10.81
CA LYS A 160 -8.61 9.82 9.90
C LYS A 160 -8.53 10.89 8.84
N ALA A 161 -8.16 12.12 9.21
CA ALA A 161 -7.99 13.23 8.27
C ALA A 161 -6.88 12.93 7.26
N VAL A 162 -5.72 12.43 7.71
CA VAL A 162 -4.62 12.01 6.83
C VAL A 162 -5.05 10.87 5.91
N LEU A 163 -5.70 9.83 6.43
CA LEU A 163 -6.18 8.71 5.61
C LEU A 163 -7.20 9.15 4.56
N ARG A 164 -8.12 10.05 4.93
CA ARG A 164 -9.05 10.68 4.00
C ARG A 164 -8.30 11.46 2.93
N ALA A 165 -7.31 12.26 3.32
CA ALA A 165 -6.53 13.06 2.39
C ALA A 165 -5.72 12.22 1.39
N VAL A 166 -5.06 11.17 1.86
CA VAL A 166 -4.36 10.19 1.00
C VAL A 166 -5.36 9.54 0.04
N SER A 167 -6.47 9.01 0.56
CA SER A 167 -7.51 8.37 -0.25
C SER A 167 -8.06 9.32 -1.31
N THR A 168 -8.36 10.57 -0.94
CA THR A 168 -8.83 11.59 -1.88
C THR A 168 -7.79 11.87 -2.96
N ALA A 169 -6.52 12.08 -2.59
CA ALA A 169 -5.46 12.32 -3.57
C ALA A 169 -5.29 11.15 -4.55
N CYS A 170 -5.27 9.91 -4.05
CA CYS A 170 -5.15 8.71 -4.89
C CYS A 170 -6.36 8.52 -5.83
N ILE A 171 -7.59 8.70 -5.33
CA ILE A 171 -8.80 8.53 -6.15
C ILE A 171 -8.90 9.67 -7.18
N SER A 172 -8.60 10.91 -6.79
CA SER A 172 -8.50 12.04 -7.73
C SER A 172 -7.44 11.81 -8.80
N PHE A 173 -6.33 11.18 -8.45
CA PHE A 173 -5.24 10.91 -9.39
C PHE A 173 -5.67 10.03 -10.58
N ILE A 174 -6.64 9.13 -10.39
CA ILE A 174 -7.22 8.33 -11.47
C ILE A 174 -7.75 9.23 -12.61
N GLY A 175 -8.25 10.43 -12.29
CA GLY A 175 -8.68 11.40 -13.28
C GLY A 175 -7.57 11.82 -14.25
N TYR A 176 -6.32 11.94 -13.78
CA TYR A 176 -5.19 12.27 -14.65
C TYR A 176 -4.90 11.14 -15.62
N THR A 177 -4.99 9.89 -15.16
CA THR A 177 -4.83 8.71 -16.00
C THR A 177 -5.89 8.69 -17.11
N VAL A 178 -7.16 8.94 -16.78
CA VAL A 178 -8.25 8.98 -17.76
C VAL A 178 -8.00 10.04 -18.84
N VAL A 179 -7.68 11.28 -18.45
CA VAL A 179 -7.41 12.35 -19.42
C VAL A 179 -6.16 12.04 -20.25
N SER A 180 -5.10 11.53 -19.62
CA SER A 180 -3.85 11.21 -20.32
C SER A 180 -4.04 10.11 -21.37
N ILE A 181 -4.80 9.06 -21.04
CA ILE A 181 -5.14 8.01 -21.99
C ILE A 181 -5.98 8.58 -23.15
N ALA A 182 -6.97 9.43 -22.86
CA ALA A 182 -7.79 10.04 -23.89
C ALA A 182 -6.94 10.88 -24.87
N PHE A 183 -6.02 11.71 -24.35
CA PHE A 183 -5.09 12.49 -25.19
C PHE A 183 -4.13 11.60 -25.99
N ALA A 184 -3.61 10.53 -25.40
CA ALA A 184 -2.74 9.58 -26.11
C ALA A 184 -3.47 8.91 -27.28
N LEU A 185 -4.73 8.49 -27.08
CA LEU A 185 -5.58 7.93 -28.13
C LEU A 185 -5.89 8.94 -29.24
N LEU A 186 -6.22 10.18 -28.88
CA LEU A 186 -6.48 11.26 -29.83
C LEU A 186 -5.24 11.60 -30.67
N ALA A 187 -4.06 11.57 -30.05
CA ALA A 187 -2.78 11.76 -30.72
C ALA A 187 -2.33 10.55 -31.56
N LYS A 188 -3.11 9.45 -31.56
CA LYS A 188 -2.75 8.16 -32.17
C LYS A 188 -1.37 7.65 -31.70
N ALA A 189 -1.01 7.97 -30.47
CA ALA A 189 0.26 7.56 -29.89
C ALA A 189 0.27 6.03 -29.72
N LYS A 190 1.41 5.39 -30.03
CA LYS A 190 1.60 3.97 -29.72
C LYS A 190 1.71 3.81 -28.22
N ILE A 191 0.69 3.22 -27.60
CA ILE A 191 0.72 2.84 -26.19
C ILE A 191 1.65 1.64 -26.08
N SER A 192 2.91 1.88 -25.71
CA SER A 192 3.85 0.80 -25.42
C SER A 192 3.50 0.15 -24.10
N GLU A 193 3.63 -1.17 -23.99
CA GLU A 193 3.61 -1.89 -22.70
C GLU A 193 4.88 -1.62 -21.84
N SER A 194 5.75 -0.71 -22.29
CA SER A 194 6.98 -0.39 -21.58
C SER A 194 6.71 0.28 -20.23
N SER A 195 7.63 0.10 -19.30
CA SER A 195 7.58 0.71 -17.98
C SER A 195 7.37 2.22 -18.06
N ALA A 196 6.44 2.75 -17.27
CA ALA A 196 6.19 4.18 -17.16
C ALA A 196 7.49 4.97 -16.98
N ASP A 197 7.73 5.92 -17.89
CA ASP A 197 8.88 6.81 -17.85
C ASP A 197 8.81 7.70 -16.60
N LEU A 198 9.83 7.60 -15.74
CA LEU A 198 9.91 8.34 -14.49
C LEU A 198 9.86 9.86 -14.73
N ARG A 199 10.41 10.33 -15.86
CA ARG A 199 10.36 11.75 -16.23
C ARG A 199 8.94 12.19 -16.55
N VAL A 200 8.20 11.37 -17.30
CA VAL A 200 6.79 11.64 -17.63
C VAL A 200 5.91 11.56 -16.39
N LEU A 201 6.16 10.61 -15.49
CA LEU A 201 5.43 10.52 -14.21
C LEU A 201 5.70 11.71 -13.29
N GLY A 202 6.90 12.27 -13.31
CA GLY A 202 7.28 13.39 -12.46
C GLY A 202 6.40 14.63 -12.63
N GLN A 203 5.77 14.83 -13.80
CA GLN A 203 4.85 15.94 -14.03
C GLN A 203 3.64 15.95 -13.09
N PHE A 204 3.29 14.78 -12.54
CA PHE A 204 2.14 14.60 -11.66
C PHE A 204 2.47 14.72 -10.17
N ALA A 205 3.75 14.80 -9.79
CA ALA A 205 4.15 14.82 -8.39
C ALA A 205 3.56 16.02 -7.63
N LEU A 206 3.65 17.22 -8.21
CA LEU A 206 3.09 18.45 -7.63
C LEU A 206 1.55 18.45 -7.61
N PRO A 207 0.83 18.09 -8.70
CA PRO A 207 -0.62 17.90 -8.65
C PRO A 207 -1.09 16.92 -7.55
N LEU A 208 -0.39 15.80 -7.38
CA LEU A 208 -0.72 14.80 -6.35
C LEU A 208 -0.52 15.38 -4.94
N LEU A 209 0.61 16.05 -4.70
CA LEU A 209 0.90 16.71 -3.43
C LEU A 209 -0.11 17.82 -3.12
N ALA A 210 -0.45 18.65 -4.11
CA ALA A 210 -1.45 19.71 -3.97
C ALA A 210 -2.82 19.12 -3.62
N SER A 211 -3.22 18.01 -4.26
CA SER A 211 -4.47 17.31 -3.94
C SER A 211 -4.49 16.80 -2.50
N PHE A 212 -3.39 16.22 -2.02
CA PHE A 212 -3.24 15.80 -0.62
C PHE A 212 -3.36 16.99 0.35
N ILE A 213 -2.68 18.10 0.09
CA ILE A 213 -2.72 19.31 0.94
C ILE A 213 -4.16 19.87 0.98
N VAL A 214 -4.82 19.99 -0.16
CA VAL A 214 -6.20 20.50 -0.27
C VAL A 214 -7.20 19.61 0.48
N ALA A 215 -6.93 18.30 0.53
CA ALA A 215 -7.75 17.35 1.27
C ALA A 215 -7.53 17.37 2.78
N LEU A 216 -6.37 17.84 3.26
CA LEU A 216 -6.12 18.09 4.69
C LEU A 216 -6.83 19.36 5.21
N ILE A 217 -7.06 20.35 4.34
CA ILE A 217 -7.68 21.61 4.72
C ILE A 217 -9.19 21.41 4.93
N PRO A 218 -9.75 21.73 6.13
CA PRO A 218 -11.17 21.60 6.40
C PRO A 218 -12.04 22.30 5.36
N SER A 219 -13.07 21.61 4.88
CA SER A 219 -14.05 22.18 3.95
C SER A 219 -15.02 23.08 4.74
N GLY A 220 -14.95 24.39 4.49
CA GLY A 220 -15.85 25.39 5.05
C GLY A 220 -16.21 26.44 3.99
N ARG A 221 -16.21 27.73 4.35
CA ARG A 221 -16.49 28.83 3.41
C ARG A 221 -15.52 28.90 2.21
N ILE A 222 -14.33 28.33 2.35
CA ILE A 222 -13.29 28.31 1.31
C ILE A 222 -13.36 27.09 0.37
N PHE A 223 -14.44 26.30 0.40
CA PHE A 223 -14.56 25.05 -0.36
C PHE A 223 -14.26 25.22 -1.87
N TRP A 224 -14.90 26.19 -2.53
CA TRP A 224 -14.67 26.44 -3.95
C TRP A 224 -13.30 27.06 -4.21
N LEU A 225 -12.85 27.97 -3.34
CA LEU A 225 -11.56 28.63 -3.46
C LEU A 225 -10.39 27.64 -3.44
N LYS A 226 -10.41 26.65 -2.53
CA LYS A 226 -9.34 25.65 -2.45
C LYS A 226 -9.31 24.70 -3.66
N HIS A 227 -10.45 24.43 -4.30
CA HIS A 227 -10.50 23.61 -5.52
C HIS A 227 -10.10 24.41 -6.77
N LEU A 228 -10.44 25.69 -6.82
CA LEU A 228 -9.92 26.61 -7.84
C LEU A 228 -8.40 26.73 -7.73
N PHE A 229 -7.87 26.86 -6.50
CA PHE A 229 -6.44 26.85 -6.24
C PHE A 229 -5.80 25.52 -6.66
N LEU A 230 -6.41 24.38 -6.32
CA LEU A 230 -5.94 23.06 -6.75
C LEU A 230 -5.83 22.97 -8.28
N TYR A 231 -6.85 23.46 -8.99
CA TYR A 231 -6.86 23.48 -10.45
C TYR A 231 -5.74 24.35 -11.00
N ALA A 232 -5.62 25.60 -10.52
CA ALA A 232 -4.60 26.54 -10.97
C ALA A 232 -3.19 25.99 -10.75
N VAL A 233 -2.89 25.51 -9.53
CA VAL A 233 -1.60 24.91 -9.19
C VAL A 233 -1.31 23.70 -10.05
N SER A 234 -2.30 22.83 -10.26
CA SER A 234 -2.10 21.62 -11.08
C SER A 234 -1.83 21.97 -12.55
N ALA A 235 -2.60 22.89 -13.13
CA ALA A 235 -2.42 23.31 -14.52
C ALA A 235 -1.06 24.00 -14.73
N SER A 236 -0.69 24.91 -13.83
CA SER A 236 0.61 25.57 -13.87
C SER A 236 1.76 24.59 -13.65
N ALA A 237 1.63 23.64 -12.73
CA ALA A 237 2.66 22.64 -12.47
C ALA A 237 2.88 21.72 -13.68
N LEU A 238 1.81 21.27 -14.34
CA LEU A 238 1.91 20.47 -15.56
C LEU A 238 2.60 21.24 -16.67
N MET A 239 2.18 22.49 -16.92
CA MET A 239 2.79 23.34 -17.93
C MET A 239 4.27 23.57 -17.67
N LEU A 240 4.63 24.03 -16.46
CA LEU A 240 6.02 24.31 -16.09
C LEU A 240 6.89 23.06 -16.19
N TYR A 241 6.40 21.93 -15.68
CA TYR A 241 7.16 20.68 -15.73
C TYR A 241 7.38 20.22 -17.17
N GLN A 242 6.35 20.26 -18.02
CA GLN A 242 6.47 19.90 -19.43
C GLN A 242 7.47 20.81 -20.16
N SER A 243 7.36 22.13 -20.01
CA SER A 243 8.27 23.08 -20.64
C SER A 243 9.73 22.93 -20.18
N LEU A 244 9.96 22.68 -18.89
CA LEU A 244 11.31 22.66 -18.33
C LEU A 244 11.98 21.29 -18.43
N MET A 245 11.23 20.20 -18.21
CA MET A 245 11.79 18.85 -18.09
C MET A 245 11.54 17.98 -19.31
N LEU A 246 10.46 18.23 -20.06
CA LEU A 246 10.09 17.45 -21.25
C LEU A 246 10.35 18.22 -22.56
N GLY A 247 10.71 19.50 -22.49
CA GLY A 247 11.11 20.33 -23.63
C GLY A 247 9.96 20.89 -24.47
N GLU A 248 8.73 20.39 -24.29
CA GLU A 248 7.54 20.84 -25.02
C GLU A 248 6.34 20.98 -24.06
N GLY A 249 5.84 22.21 -23.90
CA GLY A 249 4.66 22.49 -23.06
C GLY A 249 3.36 22.42 -23.84
N ASN A 250 2.45 21.50 -23.49
CA ASN A 250 1.14 21.42 -24.11
C ASN A 250 0.09 22.15 -23.26
N TRP A 251 -0.33 23.34 -23.72
CA TRP A 251 -1.28 24.18 -22.99
C TRP A 251 -2.69 23.61 -22.94
N ILE A 252 -3.12 22.95 -24.02
CA ILE A 252 -4.45 22.31 -24.08
C ILE A 252 -4.51 21.19 -23.04
N TYR A 253 -3.51 20.33 -23.02
CA TYR A 253 -3.42 19.24 -22.05
C TYR A 253 -3.28 19.76 -20.61
N SER A 254 -2.43 20.75 -20.37
CA SER A 254 -2.19 21.29 -19.02
C SER A 254 -3.44 21.92 -18.40
N ILE A 255 -4.33 22.49 -19.21
CA ILE A 255 -5.62 23.04 -18.77
C ILE A 255 -6.67 21.93 -18.62
N ALA A 256 -6.72 20.96 -19.55
CA ALA A 256 -7.72 19.90 -19.53
C ALA A 256 -7.46 18.84 -18.44
N ALA A 257 -6.21 18.46 -18.22
CA ALA A 257 -5.84 17.33 -17.37
C ALA A 257 -6.31 17.47 -15.90
N PRO A 258 -6.25 18.65 -15.25
CA PRO A 258 -6.71 18.81 -13.87
C PRO A 258 -8.24 18.79 -13.69
N VAL A 259 -9.05 18.94 -14.75
CA VAL A 259 -10.52 19.11 -14.64
C VAL A 259 -11.16 17.93 -13.91
N ILE A 260 -10.91 16.70 -14.38
CA ILE A 260 -11.51 15.49 -13.81
C ILE A 260 -10.98 15.23 -12.38
N PRO A 261 -9.65 15.25 -12.11
CA PRO A 261 -9.10 15.11 -10.76
C PRO A 261 -9.68 16.09 -9.73
N VAL A 262 -9.81 17.36 -10.11
CA VAL A 262 -10.35 18.42 -9.23
C VAL A 262 -11.83 18.19 -8.97
N ALA A 263 -12.60 17.79 -9.99
CA ALA A 263 -14.01 17.43 -9.81
C ALA A 263 -14.19 16.25 -8.85
N ILE A 264 -13.39 15.19 -9.00
CA ILE A 264 -13.38 14.04 -8.09
C ILE A 264 -13.05 14.50 -6.65
N SER A 265 -12.02 15.35 -6.49
CA SER A 265 -11.65 15.91 -5.18
C SER A 265 -12.81 16.66 -4.55
N ALA A 266 -13.50 17.51 -5.33
CA ALA A 266 -14.63 18.30 -4.86
C ALA A 266 -15.79 17.41 -4.40
N ILE A 267 -16.09 16.33 -5.12
CA ILE A 267 -17.14 15.37 -4.76
C ILE A 267 -16.78 14.67 -3.44
N LEU A 268 -15.54 14.18 -3.28
CA LEU A 268 -15.09 13.46 -2.09
C LEU A 268 -14.98 14.35 -0.83
N LEU A 269 -14.72 15.65 -1.04
CA LEU A 269 -14.52 16.62 0.04
C LEU A 269 -15.73 17.52 0.30
N LYS A 270 -16.85 17.28 -0.38
CA LYS A 270 -18.07 18.07 -0.24
C LYS A 270 -18.49 18.11 1.24
N PRO A 271 -18.78 19.30 1.81
CA PRO A 271 -19.34 19.40 3.15
C PRO A 271 -20.66 18.61 3.21
N LYS A 272 -20.88 17.87 4.30
CA LYS A 272 -22.21 17.30 4.56
C LYS A 272 -23.17 18.46 4.90
N PRO A 273 -24.44 18.39 4.46
CA PRO A 273 -25.45 19.37 4.83
C PRO A 273 -25.66 19.42 6.35
#